data_AF-X0U8S8-F1
#
_entry.id   AF-X0U8S8-F1
#
_cell.length_a   1.000
_cell.length_b   1.000
_cell.length_c   1.000
_cell.angle_alpha   90.00
_cell.angle_beta   90.00
_cell.angle_gamma   90.00
#
_symmetry.space_group_name_H-M   'P 1'
#
loop_
_entity.id
_entity.type
_entity.pdbx_description
1 polymer ?
#
loop_
_entity_poly.entity_id
_entity_poly.type
_entity_poly.pdbx_seq_one_letter_code
_entity_poly.pdbx_strand_id
1 'polypeptide(L)'
;TDIGGEYWDVWGDGTFVYVAGANAGLISHSVDGSGLITTIDNDFQNSGLGDFYFGVWGDGTFVYVACGQGGLRSYSVDGSGNLTFIDRDFQGTRDYLGVWGDGNFIYVGCKEAGLRSYSVDGSGNLTFIDQDDQFGNFSGVWGDGNLIYVACGSNGVRSYSVDGSGFLTLLDTNNLFVGNDVWGDANFIYTASSGSGLASYEVDCLSSSSSSSSSTSSSSESVGLLGNITHVDSDDQGGAARN
;
A
#
# COMPACT_ATOMS: atom_id res chain seq x y z
N THR A 1 -26.59 -2.53 -1.12
CA THR A 1 -26.98 -1.12 -0.90
C THR A 1 -25.70 -0.32 -0.89
N ASP A 2 -25.63 0.74 -1.69
CA ASP A 2 -24.49 1.67 -1.66
C ASP A 2 -24.46 2.35 -0.29
N ILE A 3 -23.38 2.15 0.46
CA ILE A 3 -23.19 2.70 1.81
C ILE A 3 -22.63 4.14 1.76
N GLY A 4 -22.35 4.67 0.56
CA GLY A 4 -21.89 6.03 0.35
C GLY A 4 -20.44 6.24 0.81
N GLY A 5 -19.60 6.75 -0.08
CA GLY A 5 -18.19 7.07 0.24
C GLY A 5 -17.25 6.81 -0.93
N GLU A 6 -16.04 7.35 -0.83
CA GLU A 6 -14.92 6.99 -1.71
C GLU A 6 -14.28 5.70 -1.18
N TYR A 7 -14.10 4.71 -2.05
CA TYR A 7 -13.44 3.45 -1.73
C TYR A 7 -12.02 3.49 -2.29
N TRP A 8 -11.03 3.21 -1.46
CA TRP A 8 -9.63 3.48 -1.79
C TRP A 8 -8.82 2.22 -2.05
N ASP A 9 -9.15 1.12 -1.37
CA ASP A 9 -8.39 -0.12 -1.50
C ASP A 9 -9.26 -1.34 -1.19
N VAL A 10 -8.83 -2.50 -1.71
CA VAL A 10 -9.53 -3.78 -1.58
C VAL A 10 -8.54 -4.93 -1.40
N TRP A 11 -8.82 -5.80 -0.44
CA TRP A 11 -8.07 -7.03 -0.21
C TRP A 11 -9.03 -8.21 0.00
N GLY A 12 -8.61 -9.43 -0.33
CA GLY A 12 -9.43 -10.63 -0.12
C GLY A 12 -8.61 -11.79 0.42
N ASP A 13 -9.20 -12.54 1.34
CA ASP A 13 -8.60 -13.74 1.96
C ASP A 13 -9.02 -15.05 1.27
N GLY A 14 -9.79 -14.95 0.18
CA GLY A 14 -10.39 -16.08 -0.54
C GLY A 14 -11.76 -16.52 -0.02
N THR A 15 -12.21 -16.00 1.12
CA THR A 15 -13.55 -16.20 1.70
C THR A 15 -14.36 -14.90 1.66
N PHE A 16 -13.75 -13.80 2.09
CA PHE A 16 -14.33 -12.47 2.14
C PHE A 16 -13.49 -11.47 1.36
N VAL A 17 -14.14 -10.37 0.99
CA VAL A 17 -13.52 -9.19 0.39
C VAL A 17 -13.66 -8.04 1.39
N TYR A 18 -12.56 -7.35 1.63
CA TYR A 18 -12.45 -6.24 2.57
C TYR A 18 -12.14 -4.96 1.81
N VAL A 19 -12.89 -3.89 2.10
CA VAL A 19 -12.76 -2.60 1.42
C VAL A 19 -12.46 -1.51 2.43
N ALA A 20 -11.46 -0.68 2.12
CA ALA A 20 -11.20 0.57 2.82
C ALA A 20 -12.11 1.67 2.24
N GLY A 21 -13.18 2.01 2.95
CA GLY A 21 -14.08 3.10 2.58
C GLY A 21 -13.76 4.36 3.39
N ALA A 22 -13.32 5.44 2.72
CA ALA A 22 -12.84 6.67 3.37
C ALA A 22 -13.75 7.14 4.51
N ASN A 23 -15.06 7.19 4.29
CA ASN A 23 -16.04 7.62 5.28
C ASN A 23 -16.94 6.48 5.80
N ALA A 24 -16.72 5.26 5.32
CA ALA A 24 -17.55 4.09 5.63
C ALA A 24 -16.85 3.09 6.56
N GLY A 25 -15.53 3.21 6.71
CA GLY A 25 -14.72 2.38 7.59
C GLY A 25 -14.14 1.18 6.85
N LEU A 26 -13.82 0.14 7.61
CA LEU A 26 -13.52 -1.18 7.05
C LEU A 26 -14.84 -1.88 6.76
N ILE A 27 -15.02 -2.40 5.56
CA ILE A 27 -16.25 -3.09 5.15
C ILE A 27 -15.89 -4.50 4.75
N SER A 28 -16.65 -5.49 5.22
CA SER A 28 -16.53 -6.88 4.79
C SER A 28 -17.67 -7.27 3.86
N HIS A 29 -17.33 -8.06 2.85
CA HIS A 29 -18.26 -8.57 1.86
C HIS A 29 -18.06 -10.07 1.64
N SER A 30 -19.14 -10.77 1.33
CA SER A 30 -19.09 -12.09 0.69
C SER A 30 -19.24 -11.95 -0.82
N VAL A 31 -18.64 -12.89 -1.54
CA VAL A 31 -18.81 -13.03 -3.00
C VAL A 31 -19.30 -14.44 -3.28
N ASP A 32 -20.48 -14.57 -3.90
CA ASP A 32 -21.01 -15.89 -4.26
C ASP A 32 -20.39 -16.44 -5.56
N GLY A 33 -20.71 -17.70 -5.90
CA GLY A 33 -20.17 -18.35 -7.10
C GLY A 33 -20.59 -17.71 -8.43
N SER A 34 -21.52 -16.76 -8.43
CA SER A 34 -21.91 -15.95 -9.59
C SER A 34 -21.17 -14.60 -9.65
N GLY A 35 -20.37 -14.28 -8.63
CA GLY A 35 -19.70 -12.99 -8.49
C GLY A 35 -20.57 -11.92 -7.82
N LEU A 36 -21.72 -12.28 -7.24
CA LEU A 36 -22.57 -11.32 -6.53
C LEU A 36 -21.92 -10.95 -5.20
N ILE A 37 -21.70 -9.64 -5.00
CA ILE A 37 -21.13 -9.08 -3.79
C ILE A 37 -22.24 -8.72 -2.80
N THR A 38 -22.13 -9.18 -1.56
CA THR A 38 -23.05 -8.83 -0.46
C THR A 38 -22.26 -8.27 0.72
N THR A 39 -22.59 -7.04 1.14
CA THR A 39 -22.06 -6.45 2.39
C THR A 39 -22.52 -7.24 3.60
N ILE A 40 -21.57 -7.59 4.45
CA ILE A 40 -21.79 -8.32 5.70
C ILE A 40 -21.79 -7.34 6.86
N ASP A 41 -20.68 -6.61 7.01
CA ASP A 41 -20.45 -5.70 8.12
C ASP A 41 -19.67 -4.46 7.68
N ASN A 42 -19.75 -3.39 8.46
CA ASN A 42 -18.96 -2.18 8.28
C ASN A 42 -18.62 -1.58 9.64
N ASP A 43 -17.35 -1.25 9.85
CA ASP A 43 -16.87 -0.66 11.09
C ASP A 43 -16.05 0.62 10.86
N PHE A 44 -16.57 1.73 11.37
CA PHE A 44 -15.90 3.03 11.36
C PHE A 44 -15.59 3.47 12.80
N GLN A 45 -14.31 3.47 13.17
CA GLN A 45 -13.86 3.99 14.46
C GLN A 45 -13.50 5.48 14.32
N ASN A 46 -14.24 6.34 15.01
CA ASN A 46 -13.97 7.78 15.05
C ASN A 46 -12.99 8.10 16.17
N SER A 47 -11.77 8.49 15.82
CA SER A 47 -10.76 9.00 16.75
C SER A 47 -10.84 10.52 16.96
N GLY A 48 -11.66 11.23 16.18
CA GLY A 48 -11.76 12.69 16.21
C GLY A 48 -10.61 13.42 15.51
N LEU A 49 -9.79 12.73 14.72
CA LEU A 49 -8.59 13.29 14.07
C LEU A 49 -8.72 13.44 12.55
N GLY A 50 -9.86 13.08 11.94
CA GLY A 50 -9.99 13.01 10.48
C GLY A 50 -9.65 11.62 9.97
N ASP A 51 -10.50 10.66 10.35
CA ASP A 51 -10.33 9.25 10.03
C ASP A 51 -10.84 8.97 8.62
N PHE A 52 -9.89 8.68 7.73
CA PHE A 52 -10.15 8.24 6.37
C PHE A 52 -9.44 6.92 6.13
N TYR A 53 -10.18 5.88 5.77
CA TYR A 53 -9.64 4.55 5.52
C TYR A 53 -9.11 4.50 4.08
N PHE A 54 -7.81 4.29 3.91
CA PHE A 54 -7.12 4.37 2.62
C PHE A 54 -6.61 3.03 2.12
N GLY A 55 -5.90 2.27 2.96
CA GLY A 55 -5.30 0.98 2.57
C GLY A 55 -5.83 -0.16 3.42
N VAL A 56 -5.92 -1.37 2.85
CA VAL A 56 -6.34 -2.58 3.55
C VAL A 56 -5.51 -3.80 3.14
N TRP A 57 -5.09 -4.59 4.11
CA TRP A 57 -4.38 -5.85 3.89
C TRP A 57 -4.66 -6.82 5.05
N GLY A 58 -4.53 -8.13 4.83
CA GLY A 58 -4.67 -9.12 5.91
C GLY A 58 -3.63 -10.23 5.83
N ASP A 59 -3.32 -10.81 6.99
CA ASP A 59 -2.35 -11.91 7.14
C ASP A 59 -3.02 -13.30 7.24
N GLY A 60 -4.35 -13.34 7.07
CA GLY A 60 -5.18 -14.53 7.26
C GLY A 60 -5.68 -14.76 8.69
N THR A 61 -5.20 -13.98 9.66
CA THR A 61 -5.69 -13.96 11.05
C THR A 61 -6.38 -12.64 11.38
N PHE A 62 -5.78 -11.54 10.98
CA PHE A 62 -6.26 -10.18 11.19
C PHE A 62 -6.30 -9.40 9.88
N VAL A 63 -7.13 -8.35 9.87
CA VAL A 63 -7.18 -7.34 8.82
C VAL A 63 -6.61 -6.04 9.37
N TYR A 64 -5.76 -5.40 8.59
CA TYR A 64 -5.06 -4.18 8.92
C TYR A 64 -5.49 -3.06 7.98
N VAL A 65 -5.64 -1.86 8.54
CA VAL A 65 -6.08 -0.69 7.78
C VAL A 65 -5.15 0.49 8.05
N ALA A 66 -4.63 1.08 6.97
CA ALA A 66 -4.04 2.40 7.00
C ALA A 66 -5.15 3.46 7.01
N CYS A 67 -5.32 4.16 8.14
CA CYS A 67 -6.41 5.09 8.35
C CYS A 67 -5.87 6.50 8.60
N GLY A 68 -5.68 7.31 7.55
CA GLY A 68 -5.45 8.75 7.60
C GLY A 68 -4.76 9.25 8.87
N GLN A 69 -5.40 10.14 9.62
CA GLN A 69 -4.92 10.58 10.94
C GLN A 69 -5.39 9.68 12.11
N GLY A 70 -6.05 8.58 11.79
CA GLY A 70 -6.49 7.55 12.72
C GLY A 70 -5.40 6.54 13.11
N GLY A 71 -4.35 6.42 12.28
CA GLY A 71 -3.22 5.50 12.46
C GLY A 71 -3.36 4.18 11.73
N LEU A 72 -2.48 3.22 12.05
CA LEU A 72 -2.66 1.81 11.69
C LEU A 72 -3.70 1.20 12.63
N ARG A 73 -4.61 0.40 12.08
CA ARG A 73 -5.67 -0.28 12.84
C ARG A 73 -5.65 -1.76 12.57
N SER A 74 -5.97 -2.57 13.58
CA SER A 74 -6.11 -4.02 13.47
C SER A 74 -7.53 -4.47 13.80
N TYR A 75 -7.95 -5.52 13.12
CA TYR A 75 -9.30 -6.08 13.20
C TYR A 75 -9.23 -7.61 13.19
N SER A 76 -10.05 -8.26 14.01
CA SER A 76 -10.38 -9.67 13.81
C SER A 76 -11.64 -9.80 12.96
N VAL A 77 -11.74 -10.90 12.22
CA VAL A 77 -12.92 -11.25 11.42
C VAL A 77 -13.41 -12.63 11.85
N ASP A 78 -14.69 -12.73 12.19
CA ASP A 78 -15.29 -14.02 12.54
C ASP A 78 -15.65 -14.86 11.30
N GLY A 79 -16.04 -16.12 11.50
CA GLY A 79 -16.40 -17.02 10.40
C GLY A 79 -17.66 -16.62 9.60
N SER A 80 -18.37 -15.58 10.03
CA SER A 80 -19.50 -15.00 9.29
C SER A 80 -19.12 -13.69 8.60
N GLY A 81 -17.87 -13.22 8.73
CA GLY A 81 -17.38 -11.98 8.16
C GLY A 81 -17.61 -10.74 9.04
N ASN A 82 -18.06 -10.89 10.29
CA ASN A 82 -18.24 -9.74 11.17
C ASN A 82 -16.89 -9.22 11.67
N LEU A 83 -16.76 -7.90 11.70
CA LEU A 83 -15.55 -7.20 12.07
C LEU A 83 -15.53 -6.93 13.58
N THR A 84 -14.36 -6.98 14.18
CA THR A 84 -14.16 -6.47 15.54
C THR A 84 -12.86 -5.67 15.57
N PHE A 85 -12.98 -4.38 15.89
CA PHE A 85 -11.82 -3.52 16.12
C PHE A 85 -11.04 -4.00 17.34
N ILE A 86 -9.72 -4.12 17.19
CA ILE A 86 -8.82 -4.59 18.24
C ILE A 86 -8.01 -3.42 18.79
N ASP A 87 -7.18 -2.82 17.94
CA ASP A 87 -6.20 -1.83 18.35
C ASP A 87 -5.96 -0.77 17.28
N ARG A 88 -5.39 0.36 17.71
CA ARG A 88 -4.88 1.41 16.85
C ARG A 88 -3.56 1.95 17.37
N ASP A 89 -2.66 2.24 16.45
CA ASP A 89 -1.44 2.98 16.75
C ASP A 89 -1.31 4.20 15.84
N PHE A 90 -1.21 5.38 16.46
CA PHE A 90 -1.03 6.64 15.77
C PHE A 90 0.19 7.40 16.30
N GLN A 91 1.30 7.33 15.56
CA GLN A 91 2.56 8.04 15.86
C GLN A 91 2.54 9.56 15.53
N GLY A 92 1.38 10.21 15.62
CA GLY A 92 1.29 11.67 15.75
C GLY A 92 1.60 12.50 14.50
N THR A 93 1.76 11.89 13.33
CA THR A 93 2.20 12.63 12.13
C THR A 93 1.59 12.05 10.84
N ARG A 94 0.82 12.92 10.16
CA ARG A 94 0.24 12.78 8.80
C ARG A 94 -0.56 11.50 8.51
N ASP A 95 -1.02 11.43 7.27
CA ASP A 95 -1.97 10.42 6.81
C ASP A 95 -1.27 9.08 6.55
N TYR A 96 -1.83 8.00 7.09
CA TYR A 96 -1.49 6.61 6.81
C TYR A 96 -2.25 6.21 5.54
N LEU A 97 -1.54 5.81 4.48
CA LEU A 97 -2.14 5.66 3.15
C LEU A 97 -2.15 4.23 2.62
N GLY A 98 -1.05 3.48 2.76
CA GLY A 98 -0.94 2.10 2.28
C GLY A 98 -0.47 1.17 3.38
N VAL A 99 -0.83 -0.11 3.29
CA VAL A 99 -0.45 -1.14 4.26
C VAL A 99 -0.15 -2.46 3.57
N TRP A 100 0.90 -3.15 4.03
CA TRP A 100 1.27 -4.49 3.60
C TRP A 100 2.04 -5.20 4.72
N GLY A 101 2.06 -6.53 4.74
CA GLY A 101 2.84 -7.32 5.71
C GLY A 101 3.57 -8.50 5.09
N ASP A 102 4.68 -8.90 5.71
CA ASP A 102 5.52 -10.03 5.28
C ASP A 102 5.30 -11.31 6.11
N GLY A 103 4.33 -11.28 7.03
CA GLY A 103 4.04 -12.35 7.98
C GLY A 103 4.81 -12.25 9.30
N ASN A 104 5.81 -11.37 9.42
CA ASN A 104 6.49 -11.04 10.67
C ASN A 104 6.13 -9.63 11.16
N PHE A 105 6.06 -8.67 10.23
CA PHE A 105 5.80 -7.27 10.50
C PHE A 105 4.76 -6.70 9.53
N ILE A 106 4.16 -5.59 9.94
CA ILE A 106 3.27 -4.75 9.13
C ILE A 106 3.99 -3.47 8.79
N TYR A 107 3.86 -3.06 7.53
CA TYR A 107 4.52 -1.89 6.96
C TYR A 107 3.50 -0.91 6.44
N VAL A 108 3.68 0.36 6.77
CA VAL A 108 2.71 1.41 6.45
C VAL A 108 3.41 2.59 5.78
N GLY A 109 2.92 2.94 4.59
CA GLY A 109 3.30 4.17 3.91
C GLY A 109 2.57 5.35 4.52
N CYS A 110 3.33 6.32 5.04
CA CYS A 110 2.79 7.52 5.65
C CYS A 110 3.17 8.77 4.85
N LYS A 111 2.16 9.53 4.44
CA LYS A 111 2.34 10.79 3.72
C LYS A 111 3.27 11.73 4.51
N GLU A 112 4.38 12.18 3.94
CA GLU A 112 5.35 13.06 4.61
C GLU A 112 5.87 12.56 5.98
N ALA A 113 5.81 11.24 6.21
CA ALA A 113 6.32 10.62 7.43
C ALA A 113 7.01 9.27 7.18
N GLY A 114 7.31 8.96 5.92
CA GLY A 114 8.12 7.81 5.57
C GLY A 114 7.40 6.46 5.59
N LEU A 115 8.20 5.39 5.63
CA LEU A 115 7.74 4.03 5.85
C LEU A 115 7.85 3.73 7.36
N ARG A 116 6.81 3.09 7.91
CA ARG A 116 6.81 2.60 9.31
C ARG A 116 6.73 1.09 9.35
N SER A 117 7.35 0.49 10.36
CA SER A 117 7.23 -0.94 10.67
C SER A 117 6.58 -1.17 12.04
N TYR A 118 5.81 -2.24 12.13
CA TYR A 118 5.05 -2.64 13.31
C TYR A 118 5.14 -4.14 13.54
N SER A 119 5.25 -4.57 14.80
CA SER A 119 4.94 -5.95 15.17
C SER A 119 3.48 -6.07 15.58
N VAL A 120 2.94 -7.28 15.44
CA VAL A 120 1.59 -7.62 15.91
C VAL A 120 1.67 -8.82 16.83
N ASP A 121 1.06 -8.73 18.01
CA ASP A 121 0.98 -9.86 18.93
C ASP A 121 -0.15 -10.84 18.56
N GLY A 122 -0.21 -12.00 19.23
CA GLY A 122 -1.24 -13.01 18.97
C GLY A 122 -2.67 -12.60 19.31
N SER A 123 -2.88 -11.40 19.88
CA SER A 123 -4.19 -10.81 20.13
C SER A 123 -4.52 -9.68 19.15
N GLY A 124 -3.62 -9.38 18.20
CA GLY A 124 -3.79 -8.32 17.22
C GLY A 124 -3.34 -6.93 17.71
N ASN A 125 -2.70 -6.82 18.87
CA ASN A 125 -2.21 -5.52 19.36
C ASN A 125 -0.98 -5.09 18.57
N LEU A 126 -0.92 -3.80 18.24
CA LEU A 126 0.12 -3.21 17.44
C LEU A 126 1.25 -2.70 18.34
N THR A 127 2.49 -2.78 17.86
CA THR A 127 3.62 -2.09 18.48
C THR A 127 4.46 -1.47 17.39
N PHE A 128 4.59 -0.14 17.43
CA PHE A 128 5.49 0.60 16.56
C PHE A 128 6.95 0.21 16.84
N ILE A 129 7.70 -0.04 15.76
CA ILE A 129 9.10 -0.46 15.84
C ILE A 129 10.01 0.64 15.32
N ASP A 130 9.84 1.02 14.05
CA ASP A 130 10.75 1.91 13.36
C ASP A 130 10.04 2.79 12.33
N GLN A 131 10.71 3.89 11.98
CA GLN A 131 10.30 4.81 10.93
C GLN A 131 11.53 5.32 10.18
N ASP A 132 11.48 5.23 8.85
CA ASP A 132 12.45 5.87 7.99
C ASP A 132 11.76 6.88 7.06
N ASP A 133 12.03 8.17 7.29
CA ASP A 133 11.47 9.29 6.53
C ASP A 133 12.53 9.87 5.58
N GLN A 134 12.38 9.55 4.29
CA GLN A 134 13.23 10.08 3.20
C GLN A 134 12.62 11.31 2.52
N PHE A 135 11.66 11.97 3.18
CA PHE A 135 10.83 13.04 2.65
C PHE A 135 9.93 12.59 1.48
N GLY A 136 8.78 13.25 1.33
CA GLY A 136 7.81 12.98 0.26
C GLY A 136 6.59 12.17 0.72
N ASN A 137 5.76 11.76 -0.24
CA ASN A 137 4.44 11.19 0.05
C ASN A 137 4.47 9.67 -0.08
N PHE A 138 4.72 8.97 1.02
CA PHE A 138 4.70 7.51 1.05
C PHE A 138 3.25 7.03 1.02
N SER A 139 2.96 6.08 0.14
CA SER A 139 1.60 5.64 -0.20
C SER A 139 1.54 4.12 -0.32
N GLY A 140 1.29 3.56 -1.51
CA GLY A 140 1.23 2.10 -1.70
C GLY A 140 2.53 1.41 -1.24
N VAL A 141 2.37 0.24 -0.62
CA VAL A 141 3.46 -0.57 -0.06
C VAL A 141 3.28 -2.00 -0.56
N TRP A 142 4.38 -2.62 -0.97
CA TRP A 142 4.39 -4.02 -1.38
C TRP A 142 5.77 -4.63 -1.11
N GLY A 143 5.87 -5.94 -0.88
CA GLY A 143 7.14 -6.63 -0.75
C GLY A 143 7.21 -7.93 -1.54
N ASP A 144 8.41 -8.28 -1.97
CA ASP A 144 8.70 -9.51 -2.73
C ASP A 144 9.14 -10.69 -1.83
N GLY A 145 9.15 -10.46 -0.50
CA GLY A 145 9.64 -11.39 0.52
C GLY A 145 11.12 -11.20 0.91
N ASN A 146 11.87 -10.39 0.16
CA ASN A 146 13.24 -9.97 0.52
C ASN A 146 13.29 -8.48 0.86
N LEU A 147 12.64 -7.66 0.05
CA LEU A 147 12.62 -6.21 0.12
C LEU A 147 11.19 -5.69 0.20
N ILE A 148 11.07 -4.48 0.74
CA ILE A 148 9.85 -3.69 0.71
C ILE A 148 10.03 -2.57 -0.29
N TYR A 149 9.03 -2.37 -1.13
CA TYR A 149 8.91 -1.29 -2.09
C TYR A 149 7.77 -0.37 -1.63
N VAL A 150 8.02 0.93 -1.66
CA VAL A 150 7.02 1.93 -1.31
C VAL A 150 6.99 3.05 -2.33
N ALA A 151 5.80 3.36 -2.81
CA ALA A 151 5.53 4.49 -3.68
C ALA A 151 5.64 5.80 -2.88
N CYS A 152 6.45 6.73 -3.36
CA CYS A 152 6.85 7.97 -2.69
C CYS A 152 6.41 9.23 -3.48
N GLY A 153 5.23 9.19 -4.10
CA GLY A 153 4.68 10.32 -4.86
C GLY A 153 5.64 10.77 -5.96
N SER A 154 5.93 12.08 -6.01
CA SER A 154 6.85 12.67 -6.99
C SER A 154 8.30 12.22 -6.88
N ASN A 155 8.63 11.52 -5.79
CA ASN A 155 9.97 11.02 -5.54
C ASN A 155 10.14 9.57 -6.06
N GLY A 156 9.12 8.97 -6.68
CA GLY A 156 9.18 7.63 -7.27
C GLY A 156 9.14 6.51 -6.24
N VAL A 157 9.99 5.49 -6.35
CA VAL A 157 9.95 4.31 -5.47
C VAL A 157 11.15 4.28 -4.55
N ARG A 158 10.94 3.80 -3.33
CA ARG A 158 11.98 3.48 -2.36
C ARG A 158 11.98 1.98 -2.11
N SER A 159 13.16 1.37 -2.02
CA SER A 159 13.30 -0.02 -1.61
C SER A 159 14.04 -0.13 -0.27
N TYR A 160 13.53 -0.98 0.61
CA TYR A 160 14.04 -1.18 1.96
C TYR A 160 14.33 -2.66 2.21
N SER A 161 15.42 -2.94 2.93
CA SER A 161 15.56 -4.19 3.66
C SER A 161 15.04 -4.04 5.08
N VAL A 162 14.59 -5.14 5.68
CA VAL A 162 14.18 -5.20 7.08
C VAL A 162 14.96 -6.27 7.82
N ASP A 163 15.47 -5.94 9.01
CA ASP A 163 16.16 -6.91 9.84
C ASP A 163 15.19 -7.75 10.70
N GLY A 164 15.72 -8.75 11.41
CA GLY A 164 14.89 -9.63 12.25
C GLY A 164 14.22 -8.95 13.45
N SER A 165 14.50 -7.67 13.70
CA SER A 165 13.84 -6.86 14.73
C SER A 165 12.86 -5.84 14.15
N GLY A 166 12.69 -5.79 12.82
CA GLY A 166 11.78 -4.88 12.14
C GLY A 166 12.40 -3.53 11.81
N PHE A 167 13.72 -3.33 11.96
CA PHE A 167 14.37 -2.07 11.61
C PHE A 167 14.52 -1.93 10.10
N LEU A 168 14.19 -0.74 9.59
CA LEU A 168 14.20 -0.40 8.18
C LEU A 168 15.59 0.08 7.77
N THR A 169 16.04 -0.30 6.58
CA THR A 169 17.24 0.28 5.96
C THR A 169 16.94 0.56 4.50
N LEU A 170 17.00 1.85 4.12
CA LEU A 170 16.87 2.26 2.73
C LEU A 170 18.04 1.69 1.93
N LEU A 171 17.73 0.99 0.83
CA LEU A 171 18.72 0.44 -0.09
C LEU A 171 18.86 1.24 -1.38
N ASP A 172 17.73 1.66 -1.96
CA ASP A 172 17.73 2.32 -3.27
C ASP A 172 16.56 3.29 -3.44
N THR A 173 16.75 4.25 -4.34
CA THR A 173 15.76 5.26 -4.74
C THR A 173 15.66 5.31 -6.26
N ASN A 174 14.47 5.02 -6.79
CA ASN A 174 14.18 5.24 -8.20
C ASN A 174 13.25 6.45 -8.34
N ASN A 175 13.81 7.59 -8.80
CA ASN A 175 13.09 8.86 -8.92
C ASN A 175 12.52 9.10 -10.33
N LEU A 176 12.47 8.09 -11.20
CA LEU A 176 12.13 8.28 -12.62
C LEU A 176 10.64 8.53 -12.88
N PHE A 177 9.76 8.19 -11.93
CA PHE A 177 8.31 8.26 -12.10
C PHE A 177 7.62 8.78 -10.85
N VAL A 178 6.38 9.23 -11.01
CA VAL A 178 5.51 9.59 -9.87
C VAL A 178 4.70 8.34 -9.52
N GLY A 179 4.82 7.83 -8.30
CA GLY A 179 4.08 6.63 -7.87
C GLY A 179 3.13 6.92 -6.71
N ASN A 180 1.86 6.55 -6.85
CA ASN A 180 0.88 6.50 -5.76
C ASN A 180 0.67 5.08 -5.24
N ASP A 181 0.97 4.07 -6.06
CA ASP A 181 0.85 2.67 -5.70
C ASP A 181 1.99 1.85 -6.32
N VAL A 182 2.29 0.71 -5.72
CA VAL A 182 3.37 -0.19 -6.13
C VAL A 182 2.96 -1.65 -5.96
N TRP A 183 3.26 -2.47 -6.96
CA TRP A 183 3.09 -3.91 -6.93
C TRP A 183 4.18 -4.57 -7.76
N GLY A 184 4.52 -5.83 -7.50
CA GLY A 184 5.53 -6.53 -8.28
C GLY A 184 5.19 -7.98 -8.56
N ASP A 185 5.86 -8.51 -9.58
CA ASP A 185 5.99 -9.93 -9.85
C ASP A 185 7.45 -10.38 -9.74
N ALA A 186 7.75 -11.61 -10.17
CA ALA A 186 9.10 -12.16 -10.08
C ALA A 186 10.15 -11.41 -10.91
N ASN A 187 9.74 -10.62 -11.89
CA ASN A 187 10.61 -9.97 -12.87
C ASN A 187 10.51 -8.45 -12.82
N PHE A 188 9.35 -7.90 -12.46
CA PHE A 188 9.09 -6.47 -12.56
C PHE A 188 8.43 -5.91 -11.31
N ILE A 189 8.75 -4.66 -11.02
CA ILE A 189 7.90 -3.81 -10.17
C ILE A 189 7.15 -2.83 -11.06
N TYR A 190 5.91 -2.59 -10.68
CA TYR A 190 4.95 -1.74 -11.36
C TYR A 190 4.55 -0.61 -10.43
N THR A 191 4.42 0.60 -10.98
CA THR A 191 3.98 1.78 -10.24
C THR A 191 2.84 2.46 -10.97
N ALA A 192 1.76 2.78 -10.25
CA ALA A 192 0.63 3.51 -10.80
C ALA A 192 0.69 4.99 -10.39
N SER A 193 0.36 5.88 -11.33
CA SER A 193 0.38 7.33 -11.14
C SER A 193 -0.93 7.97 -11.61
N SER A 194 -1.46 8.91 -10.82
CA SER A 194 -2.69 9.65 -11.16
C SER A 194 -2.57 10.57 -12.38
N GLY A 195 -1.36 10.79 -12.92
CA GLY A 195 -1.15 11.63 -14.11
C GLY A 195 -0.13 11.09 -15.12
N SER A 196 0.38 9.88 -14.92
CA SER A 196 1.40 9.28 -15.81
C SER A 196 1.09 7.83 -16.20
N GLY A 197 -0.09 7.31 -15.82
CA GLY A 197 -0.49 5.94 -16.09
C GLY A 197 0.31 4.92 -15.29
N LEU A 198 0.53 3.75 -15.89
CA LEU A 198 1.28 2.64 -15.31
C LEU A 198 2.71 2.62 -15.86
N ALA A 199 3.71 2.57 -14.97
CA ALA A 199 5.10 2.32 -15.32
C ALA A 199 5.54 0.95 -14.78
N SER A 200 6.50 0.30 -15.46
CA SER A 200 7.10 -0.97 -15.02
C SER A 200 8.62 -0.89 -15.13
N TYR A 201 9.34 -1.57 -14.25
CA TYR A 201 10.80 -1.65 -14.26
C TYR A 201 11.26 -3.05 -13.87
N GLU A 202 12.34 -3.53 -14.50
CA GLU A 202 12.93 -4.82 -14.15
C GLU A 202 13.46 -4.80 -12.73
N VAL A 203 13.17 -5.86 -11.98
CA VAL A 203 13.80 -6.14 -10.70
C VAL A 203 15.23 -6.54 -10.99
N ASP A 204 16.13 -5.57 -11.03
CA ASP A 204 17.55 -5.86 -10.88
C ASP A 204 17.72 -6.40 -9.46
N CYS A 205 17.78 -7.73 -9.35
CA CYS A 205 18.13 -8.41 -8.12
C CYS A 205 19.42 -7.76 -7.62
N LEU A 206 19.33 -6.96 -6.55
CA LEU A 206 20.49 -6.40 -5.85
C LEU A 206 21.21 -7.57 -5.15
N SER A 207 21.78 -8.50 -5.91
CA SER A 207 22.81 -9.39 -5.42
C SER A 207 24.04 -8.55 -5.16
N SER A 208 24.20 -8.15 -3.90
CA SER A 208 25.46 -7.83 -3.24
C SER A 208 26.69 -7.72 -4.17
N SER A 209 26.94 -6.54 -4.72
CA SER A 209 28.30 -6.14 -5.09
C SER A 209 28.40 -4.63 -5.17
N SER A 210 29.16 -4.09 -4.25
CA SER A 210 29.73 -2.75 -4.29
C SER A 210 30.33 -2.44 -5.66
N SER A 211 29.89 -1.35 -6.29
CA SER A 211 30.70 -0.70 -7.32
C SER A 211 30.53 0.81 -7.32
N SER A 212 31.68 1.44 -7.07
CA SER A 212 32.06 2.84 -7.20
C SER A 212 31.37 3.63 -8.31
N SER A 213 30.94 4.84 -7.97
CA SER A 213 30.61 5.88 -8.92
C SER A 213 31.85 6.33 -9.69
N SER A 214 31.77 6.33 -11.02
CA SER A 214 32.65 7.14 -11.86
C SER A 214 31.79 7.86 -12.89
N SER A 215 31.81 9.19 -12.80
CA SER A 215 31.17 10.07 -13.75
C SER A 215 32.03 10.18 -15.00
N THR A 216 31.43 9.96 -16.17
CA THR A 216 31.95 10.52 -17.41
C THR A 216 30.83 11.22 -18.16
N SER A 217 31.11 12.47 -18.51
CA SER A 217 30.25 13.41 -19.20
C SER A 217 30.19 13.07 -20.69
N SER A 218 29.21 12.26 -21.08
CA SER A 218 28.62 12.29 -22.42
C SER A 218 27.34 11.48 -22.37
N SER A 219 26.21 12.18 -22.52
CA SER A 219 24.86 11.63 -22.68
C SER A 219 24.86 10.47 -23.68
N SER A 220 24.71 9.26 -23.16
CA SER A 220 24.45 8.04 -23.90
C SER A 220 23.87 7.02 -22.93
N GLU A 221 23.09 6.02 -23.30
CA GLU A 221 22.22 5.74 -24.44
C GLU A 221 21.31 4.61 -23.90
N SER A 222 20.12 4.49 -24.45
CA SER A 222 19.11 3.44 -24.21
C SER A 222 19.56 2.12 -23.54
N VAL A 223 18.82 1.70 -22.50
CA VAL A 223 18.63 0.26 -22.20
C VAL A 223 17.27 -0.13 -22.77
N GLY A 224 17.28 -1.09 -23.69
CA GLY A 224 16.18 -1.35 -24.63
C GLY A 224 14.92 -1.92 -23.97
N LEU A 225 13.80 -1.25 -24.19
CA LEU A 225 12.46 -1.79 -23.95
C LEU A 225 12.00 -2.54 -25.22
N LEU A 226 12.05 -3.88 -25.21
CA LEU A 226 11.30 -4.71 -26.16
C LEU A 226 10.25 -5.49 -25.38
N GLY A 227 9.17 -4.79 -25.04
CA GLY A 227 7.96 -5.38 -24.46
C GLY A 227 6.83 -4.40 -24.70
N ASN A 228 5.76 -4.84 -25.34
CA ASN A 228 4.62 -4.00 -25.72
C ASN A 228 4.05 -3.27 -24.50
N ILE A 229 4.19 -1.95 -24.47
CA ILE A 229 3.46 -1.09 -23.54
C ILE A 229 1.98 -1.15 -23.95
N THR A 230 1.14 -1.86 -23.19
CA THR A 230 -0.30 -1.63 -23.24
C THR A 230 -0.61 -0.43 -22.37
N HIS A 231 -0.79 0.72 -23.02
CA HIS A 231 -1.34 1.93 -22.39
C HIS A 231 -2.79 1.61 -21.99
N VAL A 232 -3.09 1.58 -20.69
CA VAL A 232 -4.48 1.66 -20.20
C VAL A 232 -4.64 3.05 -19.62
N ASP A 233 -5.28 3.91 -20.39
CA ASP A 233 -5.68 5.25 -19.97
C ASP A 233 -7.05 5.14 -19.31
N SER A 234 -7.27 5.81 -18.17
CA SER A 234 -8.60 6.02 -17.62
C SER A 234 -8.77 7.49 -17.27
N ASP A 235 -9.05 8.28 -18.30
CA ASP A 235 -9.62 9.61 -18.14
C ASP A 235 -10.95 9.61 -18.89
N ASP A 236 -12.01 9.09 -18.26
CA ASP A 236 -13.38 9.38 -18.70
C ASP A 236 -13.91 10.50 -17.80
N GLN A 237 -13.47 11.71 -18.10
CA GLN A 237 -14.22 12.91 -17.71
C GLN A 237 -15.59 12.80 -18.40
N GLY A 238 -16.57 12.28 -17.67
CA GLY A 238 -17.94 12.08 -18.10
C GLY A 238 -18.55 13.34 -18.71
N GLY A 239 -18.36 13.50 -20.01
CA GLY A 239 -19.01 14.51 -20.84
C GLY A 239 -20.43 14.04 -21.14
N ALA A 240 -21.40 14.59 -20.42
CA ALA A 240 -22.81 14.40 -20.69
C ALA A 240 -23.15 14.79 -22.14
N ALA A 241 -23.45 13.80 -23.00
CA ALA A 241 -24.11 14.04 -24.26
C ALA A 241 -25.62 14.24 -24.01
N ARG A 242 -26.06 15.49 -24.10
CA ARG A 242 -27.48 15.82 -24.29
C ARG A 242 -27.89 15.43 -25.71
N ASN A 243 -28.99 14.68 -25.82
CA ASN A 243 -30.07 14.90 -26.80
C ASN A 243 -31.34 14.23 -26.30
#